data_AF-A0A4Y7THZ5-F1
#
_entry.id   AF-A0A4Y7THZ5-F1
#
_cell.length_a   1.000
_cell.length_b   1.000
_cell.length_c   1.000
_cell.angle_alpha   90.00
_cell.angle_beta   90.00
_cell.angle_gamma   90.00
#
_symmetry.space_group_name_H-M   'P 1'
#
loop_
_entity.id
_entity.type
_entity.pdbx_description
1 polymer ?
#
loop_
_entity_poly.entity_id
_entity_poly.type
_entity_poly.pdbx_seq_one_letter_code
_entity_poly.pdbx_strand_id
1 'polypeptide(L)'
;MGDHLVDRFLSKLSELRRLTYLSLCLGAVSANSLRAILLATPNVTTLDAHIYENYENLFETLTLNTTAAGKSVLPQLKTLVLEMDQSMAEDDGGGASSISPHLLDAFLKSRFEGGTDGAFRTIIAFSSDQSRFDDAVEFVQVALGYVSRGLVFERRLVAEERRYGRKLNYLWAARDPNLHDWPELIHCW
;
A
#
# COMPACT_ATOMS: atom_id res chain seq x y z
N MET A 1 6.61 -26.93 -11.97
CA MET A 1 7.98 -26.35 -11.94
C MET A 1 8.01 -24.90 -11.43
N GLY A 2 6.91 -24.13 -11.49
CA GLY A 2 6.83 -22.78 -10.92
C GLY A 2 6.74 -22.73 -9.39
N ASP A 3 6.06 -23.69 -8.75
CA ASP A 3 5.77 -23.65 -7.31
C ASP A 3 7.04 -23.64 -6.43
N HIS A 4 8.07 -24.40 -6.82
CA HIS A 4 9.35 -24.41 -6.09
C HIS A 4 10.09 -23.07 -6.09
N LEU A 5 9.91 -22.24 -7.12
CA LEU A 5 10.52 -20.91 -7.18
C LEU A 5 9.77 -19.92 -6.29
N VAL A 6 8.44 -20.01 -6.26
CA VAL A 6 7.60 -19.20 -5.38
C VAL A 6 7.88 -19.53 -3.92
N ASP A 7 7.91 -20.81 -3.56
CA ASP A 7 8.21 -21.25 -2.19
C ASP A 7 9.60 -20.81 -1.74
N ARG A 8 10.60 -20.94 -2.64
CA ARG A 8 11.96 -20.49 -2.36
C ARG A 8 12.03 -18.97 -2.18
N PHE A 9 11.32 -18.21 -3.00
CA PHE A 9 11.23 -16.75 -2.88
C PHE A 9 10.60 -16.35 -1.54
N LEU A 10 9.45 -16.92 -1.19
CA LEU A 10 8.76 -16.64 0.07
C LEU A 10 9.60 -17.03 1.29
N SER A 11 10.29 -18.17 1.21
CA SER A 11 11.24 -18.59 2.24
C SER A 11 12.35 -17.56 2.44
N LYS A 12 12.97 -17.08 1.35
CA LYS A 12 14.00 -16.04 1.43
C LYS A 12 13.47 -14.70 1.93
N LEU A 13 12.27 -14.32 1.52
CA LEU A 13 11.61 -13.13 2.01
C LEU A 13 11.37 -13.20 3.54
N SER A 14 10.98 -14.37 4.05
CA SER A 14 10.77 -14.61 5.48
C SER A 14 12.05 -14.57 6.33
N GLU A 15 13.21 -14.79 5.71
CA GLU A 15 14.52 -14.66 6.37
C GLU A 15 14.90 -13.18 6.62
N LEU A 16 14.27 -12.22 5.94
CA LEU A 16 14.53 -10.79 6.06
C LEU A 16 13.91 -10.20 7.34
N ARG A 17 14.38 -10.64 8.50
CA ARG A 17 13.82 -10.27 9.83
C ARG A 17 13.86 -8.77 10.14
N ARG A 18 14.72 -8.01 9.46
CA ARG A 18 14.86 -6.56 9.62
C ARG A 18 14.10 -5.75 8.57
N LEU A 19 13.34 -6.40 7.68
CA LEU A 19 12.54 -5.71 6.68
C LEU A 19 11.39 -4.97 7.37
N THR A 20 11.46 -3.65 7.39
CA THR A 20 10.46 -2.75 7.99
C THR A 20 9.67 -1.95 6.97
N TYR A 21 10.16 -1.88 5.74
CA TYR A 21 9.55 -1.18 4.61
C TYR A 21 9.45 -2.15 3.44
N LEU A 22 8.25 -2.26 2.85
CA LEU A 22 8.00 -3.10 1.67
C LEU A 22 7.25 -2.25 0.64
N SER A 23 7.86 -2.06 -0.53
CA SER A 23 7.17 -1.48 -1.68
C SER A 23 6.79 -2.57 -2.67
N LEU A 24 5.52 -2.60 -3.07
CA LEU A 24 4.94 -3.50 -4.04
C LEU A 24 4.41 -2.68 -5.21
N CYS A 25 5.07 -2.79 -6.36
CA CYS A 25 4.60 -2.25 -7.63
C CYS A 25 4.08 -3.40 -8.48
N LEU A 26 2.77 -3.59 -8.52
CA LEU A 26 2.12 -4.75 -9.12
C LEU A 26 1.10 -4.31 -10.16
N GLY A 27 1.14 -4.91 -11.34
CA GLY A 27 0.06 -4.78 -12.32
C GLY A 27 -1.18 -5.52 -11.82
N ALA A 28 -1.18 -6.83 -11.99
CA ALA A 28 -2.15 -7.75 -11.42
C ALA A 28 -1.47 -8.69 -10.39
N VAL A 29 -2.13 -8.95 -9.26
CA VAL A 29 -1.69 -9.95 -8.29
C VAL A 29 -2.90 -10.70 -7.75
N SER A 30 -2.79 -12.02 -7.67
CA SER A 30 -3.83 -12.83 -7.03
C SER A 30 -3.86 -12.57 -5.53
N ALA A 31 -5.04 -12.60 -4.92
CA ALA A 31 -5.19 -12.45 -3.46
C ALA A 31 -4.32 -13.45 -2.68
N ASN A 32 -4.19 -14.69 -3.16
CA ASN A 32 -3.37 -15.72 -2.53
C ASN A 32 -1.88 -15.39 -2.56
N SER A 33 -1.36 -14.93 -3.71
CA SER A 33 0.04 -14.52 -3.84
C SER A 33 0.35 -13.31 -2.97
N LEU A 34 -0.53 -12.30 -2.98
CA LEU A 34 -0.39 -11.12 -2.14
C LEU A 34 -0.37 -11.50 -0.65
N ARG A 35 -1.33 -12.33 -0.22
CA ARG A 35 -1.39 -12.84 1.16
C ARG A 35 -0.11 -13.57 1.54
N ALA A 36 0.43 -14.42 0.69
CA ALA A 36 1.67 -15.15 0.98
C ALA A 36 2.87 -14.20 1.18
N ILE A 37 3.00 -13.17 0.34
CA ILE A 37 4.05 -12.14 0.46
C ILE A 37 3.93 -11.38 1.78
N LEU A 38 2.73 -10.92 2.13
CA LEU A 38 2.49 -10.16 3.36
C LEU A 38 2.69 -11.03 4.61
N LEU A 39 2.33 -12.31 4.56
CA LEU A 39 2.58 -13.26 5.66
C LEU A 39 4.07 -13.56 5.85
N ALA A 40 4.86 -13.54 4.78
CA ALA A 40 6.31 -13.71 4.84
C ALA A 40 7.03 -12.48 5.44
N THR A 41 6.34 -11.35 5.62
CA THR A 41 6.96 -10.06 6.02
C THR A 41 6.34 -9.44 7.29
N PRO A 42 6.22 -10.19 8.40
CA PRO A 42 5.41 -9.77 9.56
C PRO A 42 5.92 -8.53 10.30
N ASN A 43 7.19 -8.15 10.10
CA ASN A 43 7.82 -7.00 10.76
C ASN A 43 7.69 -5.70 9.95
N VAL A 44 7.06 -5.75 8.77
CA VAL A 44 6.83 -4.55 7.96
C VAL A 44 5.95 -3.56 8.72
N THR A 45 6.48 -2.35 8.83
CA THR A 45 5.83 -1.19 9.46
C THR A 45 5.30 -0.20 8.43
N THR A 46 5.87 -0.19 7.23
CA THR A 46 5.43 0.65 6.12
C THR A 46 5.22 -0.22 4.89
N LEU A 47 4.00 -0.25 4.38
CA LEU A 47 3.66 -0.89 3.12
C LEU A 47 3.39 0.21 2.09
N ASP A 48 4.19 0.26 1.03
CA ASP A 48 3.92 1.10 -0.14
C ASP A 48 3.32 0.23 -1.23
N ALA A 49 2.02 0.41 -1.47
CA ALA A 49 1.26 -0.35 -2.43
C ALA A 49 0.96 0.52 -3.64
N HIS A 50 1.54 0.16 -4.77
CA HIS A 50 1.20 0.67 -6.08
C HIS A 50 0.62 -0.49 -6.89
N ILE A 51 -0.70 -0.60 -6.91
CA ILE A 51 -1.42 -1.73 -7.52
C ILE A 51 -2.33 -1.20 -8.62
N TYR A 52 -2.06 -1.60 -9.87
CA TYR A 52 -2.77 -1.11 -11.05
C TYR A 52 -4.24 -1.56 -11.05
N GLU A 53 -4.52 -2.84 -10.84
CA GLU A 53 -5.88 -3.39 -11.05
C GLU A 53 -6.68 -3.66 -9.77
N ASN A 54 -6.03 -3.98 -8.65
CA ASN A 54 -6.65 -4.76 -7.58
C ASN A 54 -6.40 -4.23 -6.15
N TYR A 55 -6.68 -2.94 -5.89
CA TYR A 55 -6.66 -2.42 -4.52
C TYR A 55 -7.66 -3.14 -3.59
N GLU A 56 -8.74 -3.70 -4.14
CA GLU A 56 -9.71 -4.47 -3.38
C GLU A 56 -9.04 -5.69 -2.70
N ASN A 57 -8.29 -6.49 -3.46
CA ASN A 57 -7.55 -7.64 -2.94
C ASN A 57 -6.57 -7.25 -1.83
N LEU A 58 -5.96 -6.05 -1.93
CA LEU A 58 -5.07 -5.53 -0.89
C LEU A 58 -5.83 -5.28 0.41
N PHE A 59 -6.92 -4.49 0.36
CA PHE A 59 -7.69 -4.18 1.56
C PHE A 59 -8.34 -5.42 2.14
N GLU A 60 -8.90 -6.30 1.33
CA GLU A 60 -9.43 -7.59 1.79
C GLU A 60 -8.35 -8.41 2.50
N THR A 61 -7.16 -8.54 1.92
CA THR A 61 -6.05 -9.30 2.53
C THR A 61 -5.59 -8.67 3.85
N LEU A 62 -5.57 -7.34 3.94
CA LEU A 62 -5.16 -6.62 5.14
C LEU A 62 -6.24 -6.59 6.24
N THR A 63 -7.50 -6.77 5.87
CA THR A 63 -8.68 -6.72 6.76
C THR A 63 -9.09 -8.10 7.27
N LEU A 64 -9.00 -9.13 6.41
CA LEU A 64 -9.40 -10.50 6.73
C LEU A 64 -8.39 -11.16 7.69
N ASN A 65 -8.63 -10.92 8.98
CA ASN A 65 -8.05 -11.59 10.15
C ASN A 65 -8.34 -13.11 10.08
N THR A 66 -7.40 -14.03 10.13
CA THR A 66 -6.24 -14.17 11.01
C THR A 66 -5.26 -15.15 10.36
N THR A 67 -3.99 -15.10 10.73
CA THR A 67 -3.10 -16.27 10.56
C THR A 67 -3.69 -17.47 11.31
N ALA A 68 -3.24 -18.69 11.01
CA ALA A 68 -3.62 -19.87 11.79
C ALA A 68 -3.40 -19.69 13.32
N ALA A 69 -2.55 -18.74 13.71
CA ALA A 69 -2.25 -18.37 15.08
C ALA A 69 -3.07 -17.17 15.62
N GLY A 70 -4.13 -16.73 14.95
CA GLY A 70 -5.00 -15.65 15.43
C GLY A 70 -4.46 -14.22 15.22
N LYS A 71 -3.28 -14.05 14.58
CA LYS A 71 -2.66 -12.73 14.38
C LYS A 71 -3.10 -12.09 13.05
N SER A 72 -3.31 -10.78 13.03
CA SER A 72 -3.56 -10.02 11.79
C SER A 72 -2.38 -10.10 10.82
N VAL A 73 -2.67 -10.03 9.52
CA VAL A 73 -1.65 -9.87 8.47
C VAL A 73 -0.94 -8.52 8.70
N LEU A 74 0.39 -8.51 8.61
CA LEU A 74 1.22 -7.35 8.97
C LEU A 74 0.83 -6.73 10.32
N PRO A 75 1.07 -7.43 11.44
CA PRO A 75 0.66 -6.97 12.77
C PRO A 75 1.40 -5.71 13.23
N GLN A 76 2.53 -5.36 12.60
CA GLN A 76 3.35 -4.19 12.92
C GLN A 76 3.11 -3.00 11.99
N LEU A 77 2.15 -3.10 11.06
CA LEU A 77 1.88 -2.08 10.05
C LEU A 77 1.41 -0.77 10.70
N LYS A 78 2.16 0.30 10.46
CA LYS A 78 1.90 1.66 10.96
C LYS A 78 1.51 2.62 9.84
N THR A 79 2.11 2.45 8.67
CA THR A 79 1.96 3.34 7.52
C THR A 79 1.56 2.56 6.28
N LEU A 80 0.49 3.01 5.61
CA LEU A 80 0.09 2.53 4.29
C LEU A 80 0.26 3.67 3.28
N VAL A 81 1.09 3.45 2.27
CA VAL A 81 1.23 4.38 1.14
C VAL A 81 0.39 3.85 -0.02
N LEU A 82 -0.43 4.72 -0.59
CA LEU A 82 -1.35 4.43 -1.68
C LEU A 82 -1.04 5.34 -2.86
N GLU A 83 -0.92 4.77 -4.06
CA GLU A 83 -0.83 5.52 -5.32
C GLU A 83 -2.18 5.49 -6.03
N MET A 84 -2.74 6.66 -6.28
CA MET A 84 -4.07 6.81 -6.88
C MET A 84 -4.02 6.96 -8.40
N ASP A 85 -2.88 7.39 -8.93
CA ASP A 85 -2.68 7.50 -10.36
C ASP A 85 -2.49 6.10 -10.98
N GLN A 86 -2.79 5.97 -12.28
CA GLN A 86 -2.54 4.76 -13.05
C GLN A 86 -3.19 3.54 -12.40
N SER A 87 -4.52 3.61 -12.31
CA SER A 87 -5.31 2.45 -11.93
C SER A 87 -6.22 2.05 -13.08
N MET A 88 -6.61 0.78 -13.13
CA MET A 88 -7.61 0.28 -14.09
C MET A 88 -8.89 1.13 -14.09
N ALA A 89 -9.28 1.68 -12.94
CA ALA A 89 -10.44 2.56 -12.84
C ALA A 89 -10.30 3.85 -13.67
N GLU A 90 -9.08 4.33 -13.95
CA GLU A 90 -8.85 5.47 -14.86
C GLU A 90 -8.98 5.07 -16.32
N ASP A 91 -8.51 3.87 -16.68
CA ASP A 91 -8.51 3.36 -18.06
C ASP A 91 -9.91 2.96 -18.54
N ASP A 92 -10.76 2.46 -17.65
CA ASP A 92 -12.13 2.03 -17.98
C ASP A 92 -13.11 3.22 -18.16
N GLY A 93 -12.66 4.47 -18.00
CA GLY A 93 -13.46 5.68 -18.21
C GLY A 93 -14.63 5.85 -17.22
N GLY A 94 -14.75 4.95 -16.24
CA GLY A 94 -15.69 5.06 -15.14
C GLY A 94 -15.08 5.93 -14.06
N GLY A 95 -15.76 7.01 -13.65
CA GLY A 95 -15.33 7.88 -12.55
C GLY A 95 -15.28 7.22 -11.16
N ALA A 96 -15.09 5.90 -11.09
CA ALA A 96 -14.89 5.16 -9.87
C ALA A 96 -13.51 5.51 -9.28
N SER A 97 -13.48 5.72 -7.96
CA SER A 97 -12.23 5.88 -7.23
C SER A 97 -11.44 4.57 -7.26
N SER A 98 -10.15 4.64 -7.56
CA SER A 98 -9.19 3.52 -7.50
C SER A 98 -9.16 2.83 -6.14
N ILE A 99 -9.55 3.56 -5.09
CA ILE A 99 -9.63 3.09 -3.71
C ILE A 99 -11.11 3.01 -3.32
N SER A 100 -11.57 1.79 -3.00
CA SER A 100 -12.92 1.53 -2.49
C SER A 100 -13.09 2.10 -1.07
N PRO A 101 -14.01 3.06 -0.85
CA PRO A 101 -14.24 3.64 0.48
C PRO A 101 -14.71 2.61 1.51
N HIS A 102 -15.54 1.65 1.08
CA HIS A 102 -16.07 0.61 1.97
C HIS A 102 -14.97 -0.33 2.48
N LEU A 103 -14.07 -0.76 1.59
CA LEU A 103 -12.95 -1.64 1.97
C LEU A 103 -11.92 -0.91 2.83
N LEU A 104 -11.66 0.37 2.54
CA LEU A 104 -10.81 1.21 3.38
C LEU A 104 -11.40 1.37 4.80
N ASP A 105 -12.69 1.64 4.92
CA ASP A 105 -13.36 1.73 6.23
C ASP A 105 -13.27 0.41 6.99
N ALA A 106 -13.53 -0.73 6.34
CA ALA A 106 -13.40 -2.04 6.96
C ALA A 106 -11.97 -2.33 7.46
N PHE A 107 -10.96 -1.98 6.65
CA PHE A 107 -9.55 -2.06 7.05
C PHE A 107 -9.27 -1.19 8.28
N LEU A 108 -9.66 0.08 8.26
CA LEU A 108 -9.43 1.01 9.36
C LEU A 108 -10.13 0.53 10.65
N LYS A 109 -11.38 0.09 10.58
CA LYS A 109 -12.09 -0.52 11.74
C LYS A 109 -11.27 -1.65 12.34
N SER A 110 -10.82 -2.58 11.50
CA SER A 110 -10.05 -3.75 11.95
C SER A 110 -8.76 -3.35 12.70
N ARG A 111 -8.11 -2.25 12.29
CA ARG A 111 -6.85 -1.78 12.90
C ARG A 111 -7.06 -0.97 14.16
N PHE A 112 -8.11 -0.16 14.23
CA PHE A 112 -8.38 0.70 15.38
C PHE A 112 -9.12 -0.03 16.52
N GLU A 113 -9.91 -1.06 16.21
CA GLU A 113 -10.67 -1.83 17.22
C GLU A 113 -9.90 -3.05 17.74
N GLY A 114 -8.91 -3.55 16.98
CA GLY A 114 -8.15 -4.77 17.29
C GLY A 114 -7.12 -4.68 18.43
N GLY A 115 -7.02 -3.55 19.14
CA GLY A 115 -6.25 -3.44 20.40
C GLY A 115 -4.75 -3.79 20.35
N THR A 116 -4.10 -3.67 19.18
CA THR A 116 -2.69 -4.05 19.05
C THR A 116 -1.72 -2.94 19.51
N ASP A 117 -0.76 -3.32 20.35
CA ASP A 117 0.43 -2.53 20.71
C ASP A 117 1.26 -2.28 19.44
N GLY A 118 1.09 -1.10 18.85
CA GLY A 118 1.69 -0.75 17.55
C GLY A 118 0.68 -0.29 16.49
N ALA A 119 -0.50 0.17 16.92
CA ALA A 119 -1.61 0.63 16.10
C ALA A 119 -1.21 1.33 14.79
N PHE A 120 -1.95 1.00 13.73
CA PHE A 120 -1.94 1.71 12.47
C PHE A 120 -2.21 3.20 12.68
N ARG A 121 -1.43 4.08 12.04
CA ARG A 121 -1.44 5.53 12.32
C ARG A 121 -1.46 6.39 11.09
N THR A 122 -0.94 5.94 9.95
CA THR A 122 -0.70 6.83 8.81
C THR A 122 -1.17 6.24 7.50
N ILE A 123 -1.90 7.04 6.72
CA ILE A 123 -2.10 6.82 5.29
C ILE A 123 -1.44 7.98 4.55
N ILE A 124 -0.61 7.65 3.57
CA ILE A 124 -0.02 8.63 2.64
C ILE A 124 -0.59 8.33 1.26
N ALA A 125 -1.42 9.22 0.74
CA ALA A 125 -1.99 9.10 -0.61
C ALA A 125 -1.21 9.99 -1.58
N PHE A 126 -0.75 9.40 -2.67
CA PHE A 126 -0.09 10.07 -3.78
C PHE A 126 -1.04 10.17 -4.98
N SER A 127 -0.97 11.29 -5.68
CA SER A 127 -1.62 11.51 -6.97
C SER A 127 -0.98 12.71 -7.67
N SER A 128 -1.02 12.75 -9.00
CA SER A 128 -0.70 13.91 -9.82
C SER A 128 -1.91 14.83 -10.06
N ASP A 129 -3.11 14.37 -9.72
CA ASP A 129 -4.35 15.13 -9.84
C ASP A 129 -4.81 15.65 -8.47
N GLN A 130 -4.75 16.96 -8.29
CA GLN A 130 -5.16 17.61 -7.05
C GLN A 130 -6.63 17.34 -6.67
N SER A 131 -7.52 17.14 -7.65
CA SER A 131 -8.95 16.91 -7.41
C SER A 131 -9.22 15.57 -6.72
N ARG A 132 -8.30 14.61 -6.84
CA ARG A 132 -8.33 13.32 -6.14
C ARG A 132 -8.23 13.47 -4.62
N PHE A 133 -7.76 14.62 -4.15
CA PHE A 133 -7.60 14.94 -2.74
C PHE A 133 -8.69 15.85 -2.17
N ASP A 134 -9.73 16.15 -2.96
CA ASP A 134 -10.84 16.98 -2.50
C ASP A 134 -11.61 16.29 -1.36
N ASP A 135 -12.06 17.07 -0.39
CA ASP A 135 -12.81 16.56 0.77
C ASP A 135 -14.19 15.99 0.39
N ALA A 136 -14.63 16.20 -0.85
CA ALA A 136 -15.83 15.58 -1.40
C ALA A 136 -15.61 14.13 -1.87
N VAL A 137 -14.36 13.70 -2.05
CA VAL A 137 -14.04 12.35 -2.51
C VAL A 137 -14.28 11.34 -1.38
N GLU A 138 -15.05 10.29 -1.67
CA GLU A 138 -15.55 9.36 -0.63
C GLU A 138 -14.44 8.67 0.18
N PHE A 139 -13.36 8.22 -0.44
CA PHE A 139 -12.25 7.59 0.31
C PHE A 139 -11.52 8.62 1.22
N VAL A 140 -11.43 9.89 0.79
CA VAL A 140 -10.88 10.99 1.60
C VAL A 140 -11.78 11.20 2.81
N GLN A 141 -13.11 11.25 2.63
CA GLN A 141 -14.06 11.40 3.72
C GLN A 141 -13.95 10.26 4.74
N VAL A 142 -13.81 9.02 4.26
CA VAL A 142 -13.56 7.87 5.15
C VAL A 142 -12.28 8.09 5.96
N ALA A 143 -11.15 8.42 5.32
CA ALA A 143 -9.89 8.65 6.03
C ALA A 143 -10.01 9.81 7.05
N LEU A 144 -10.63 10.93 6.66
CA LEU A 144 -10.85 12.09 7.54
C LEU A 144 -11.70 11.73 8.76
N GLY A 145 -12.67 10.82 8.63
CA GLY A 145 -13.48 10.32 9.75
C GLY A 145 -12.67 9.66 10.87
N TYR A 146 -11.49 9.13 10.57
CA TYR A 146 -10.59 8.49 11.54
C TYR A 146 -9.51 9.42 12.09
N VAL A 147 -9.37 10.65 11.58
CA VAL A 147 -8.36 11.62 12.06
C VAL A 147 -8.57 11.94 13.55
N SER A 148 -9.82 12.07 13.98
CA SER A 148 -10.17 12.27 15.40
C SER A 148 -9.76 11.11 16.31
N ARG A 149 -9.56 9.91 15.73
CA ARG A 149 -9.08 8.70 16.43
C ARG A 149 -7.54 8.57 16.39
N GLY A 150 -6.84 9.56 15.80
CA GLY A 150 -5.38 9.61 15.71
C GLY A 150 -4.80 9.06 14.41
N LEU A 151 -5.62 8.92 13.34
CA LEU A 151 -5.10 8.69 11.99
C LEU A 151 -4.46 9.99 11.45
N VAL A 152 -3.28 9.87 10.86
CA VAL A 152 -2.64 10.89 10.04
C VAL A 152 -2.93 10.56 8.58
N PHE A 153 -3.64 11.44 7.88
CA PHE A 153 -3.89 11.31 6.45
C PHE A 153 -3.09 12.38 5.70
N GLU A 154 -2.01 11.96 5.05
CA GLU A 154 -1.16 12.83 4.22
C GLU A 154 -1.58 12.75 2.76
N ARG A 155 -1.69 13.93 2.13
CA ARG A 155 -1.95 14.08 0.69
C ARG A 155 -0.67 14.58 0.05
N ARG A 156 -0.16 13.85 -0.93
CA ARG A 156 1.09 14.20 -1.62
C ARG A 156 0.86 14.34 -3.11
N LEU A 157 0.80 15.59 -3.55
CA LEU A 157 0.76 15.92 -4.97
C LEU A 157 2.12 15.61 -5.61
N VAL A 158 2.05 14.95 -6.74
CA VAL A 158 3.20 14.50 -7.51
C VAL A 158 3.33 15.33 -8.77
N ALA A 159 4.55 15.76 -9.12
CA ALA A 159 4.80 16.52 -10.34
C ALA A 159 4.36 15.73 -11.60
N GLU A 160 3.69 16.42 -12.55
CA GLU A 160 3.13 15.84 -13.78
C GLU A 160 4.15 15.09 -14.66
N GLU A 161 5.45 15.33 -14.52
CA GLU A 161 6.51 14.60 -15.21
C GLU A 161 6.46 13.07 -14.94
N ARG A 162 5.81 12.65 -13.84
CA ARG A 162 5.53 11.24 -13.54
C ARG A 162 4.42 10.62 -14.41
N ARG A 163 3.51 11.43 -14.96
CA ARG A 163 2.35 10.98 -15.75
C ARG A 163 2.75 10.43 -17.12
N TYR A 164 3.87 10.91 -17.67
CA TYR A 164 4.35 10.59 -19.02
C TYR A 164 5.72 9.88 -19.06
N GLY A 165 6.36 9.67 -17.90
CA GLY A 165 7.72 9.13 -17.81
C GLY A 165 7.78 7.60 -17.89
N ARG A 166 8.55 7.07 -18.85
CA ARG A 166 8.87 5.64 -19.10
C ARG A 166 9.57 4.89 -17.93
N LYS A 167 9.50 5.37 -16.69
CA LYS A 167 10.30 4.93 -15.54
C LYS A 167 9.46 4.65 -14.28
N LEU A 168 8.30 4.02 -14.46
CA LEU A 168 7.43 3.53 -13.37
C LEU A 168 8.18 2.73 -12.28
N ASN A 169 9.22 2.01 -12.68
CA ASN A 169 9.97 1.10 -11.80
C ASN A 169 10.82 1.79 -10.71
N TYR A 170 10.98 3.13 -10.74
CA TYR A 170 11.82 3.86 -9.79
C TYR A 170 11.06 4.88 -8.93
N LEU A 171 9.73 4.98 -9.09
CA LEU A 171 8.94 5.99 -8.37
C LEU A 171 8.94 5.79 -6.86
N TRP A 172 9.04 4.54 -6.39
CA TRP A 172 9.14 4.19 -4.97
C TRP A 172 10.40 4.78 -4.33
N ALA A 173 11.53 4.79 -5.05
CA ALA A 173 12.79 5.30 -4.55
C ALA A 173 12.77 6.83 -4.33
N ALA A 174 12.00 7.55 -5.15
CA ALA A 174 11.77 8.99 -4.97
C ALA A 174 10.88 9.30 -3.75
N ARG A 175 10.07 8.33 -3.29
CA ARG A 175 9.13 8.48 -2.17
C ARG A 175 9.74 8.19 -0.80
N ASP A 176 10.82 7.41 -0.74
CA ASP A 176 11.56 7.18 0.50
C ASP A 176 12.62 8.27 0.70
N PRO A 177 12.45 9.18 1.68
CA PRO A 177 13.41 10.25 1.94
C PRO A 177 14.79 9.72 2.34
N ASN A 178 14.87 8.51 2.89
CA ASN A 178 16.13 7.91 3.33
C ASN A 178 16.97 7.38 2.15
N LEU A 179 16.38 7.31 0.96
CA LEU A 179 17.05 6.86 -0.26
C LEU A 179 17.51 8.02 -1.13
N HIS A 180 17.21 9.27 -0.78
CA HIS A 180 17.62 10.44 -1.58
C HIS A 180 19.13 10.55 -1.75
N ASP A 181 19.91 10.01 -0.81
CA ASP A 181 21.38 10.01 -0.83
C ASP A 181 21.99 8.71 -1.40
N TRP A 182 21.19 7.75 -1.89
CA TRP A 182 21.72 6.48 -2.39
C TRP A 182 22.35 6.64 -3.78
N PRO A 183 23.67 6.42 -3.92
CA PRO A 183 24.38 6.65 -5.18
C PRO A 183 23.94 5.71 -6.30
N GLU A 184 23.44 4.53 -5.98
CA GLU A 184 22.93 3.56 -6.96
C GLU A 184 21.66 4.05 -7.66
N LEU A 185 20.91 4.96 -7.03
CA LEU A 185 19.74 5.57 -7.66
C LEU A 185 20.14 6.63 -8.69
N ILE A 186 21.32 7.24 -8.58
CA ILE A 186 21.82 8.31 -9.48
C ILE A 186 21.85 7.84 -10.95
N HIS A 187 22.05 6.55 -11.21
CA HIS A 187 22.09 5.99 -12.57
C HIS A 187 20.72 5.55 -13.12
N CYS A 188 19.65 5.68 -12.34
CA CYS A 188 18.29 5.33 -12.76
C CYS A 188 17.45 6.55 -13.20
N TRP A 189 17.92 7.78 -12.98
CA TRP A 189 17.25 9.04 -13.37
C TRP A 189 17.38 9.37 -14.86
#